data_AF-A0AAX6IEK0-F1
#
_entry.id   AF-A0AAX6IEK0-F1
#
_cell.length_a   1.000
_cell.length_b   1.000
_cell.length_c   1.000
_cell.angle_alpha   90.00
_cell.angle_beta   90.00
_cell.angle_gamma   90.00
#
_symmetry.space_group_name_H-M   'P 1'
#
loop_
_entity.id
_entity.type
_entity.pdbx_description
1 polymer ?
#
loop_
_entity_poly.entity_id
_entity_poly.type
_entity_poly.pdbx_seq_one_letter_code
_entity_poly.pdbx_strand_id
1 'polypeptide(L)'
;MVVTRGEQQPASLRYLNLKKSFHLGARSLLTAFSKEDVDKAFSTFSDAERERLYRMFVQVVKSLHENIEEEFESICQETQVEVVLDKIEQIVEEQSLDILPKDKDNIGDVKERIARLKRDEIQYLTSVLEKAEEQNNVTRKRIESLKEKKQEDERATTAVLEKMRSSSSNCGRYLTR
;
A
#
# COMPACT_ATOMS: atom_id res chain seq x y z
N MET A 1 -37.44 -2.22 -13.06
CA MET A 1 -36.46 -3.30 -12.82
C MET A 1 -35.88 -3.68 -14.17
N VAL A 2 -34.70 -3.16 -14.49
CA VAL A 2 -33.98 -3.50 -15.72
C VAL A 2 -33.09 -4.69 -15.39
N VAL A 3 -33.41 -5.84 -15.98
CA VAL A 3 -32.56 -7.02 -15.95
C VAL A 3 -31.41 -6.74 -16.91
N THR A 4 -30.24 -6.40 -16.36
CA THR A 4 -28.99 -6.34 -17.13
C THR A 4 -28.60 -7.76 -17.50
N ARG A 5 -28.80 -8.07 -18.78
CA ARG A 5 -28.32 -9.26 -19.48
C ARG A 5 -26.80 -9.33 -19.26
N GLY A 6 -26.31 -10.43 -18.68
CA GLY A 6 -24.88 -10.70 -18.58
C GLY A 6 -24.29 -10.76 -19.97
N GLU A 7 -23.53 -9.73 -20.35
CA GLU A 7 -22.63 -9.81 -21.50
C GLU A 7 -21.56 -10.83 -21.13
N GLN A 8 -21.67 -12.02 -21.70
CA GLN A 8 -20.64 -13.03 -21.64
C GLN A 8 -19.50 -12.52 -22.52
N GLN A 9 -18.52 -11.90 -21.87
CA GLN A 9 -17.31 -11.42 -22.50
C GLN A 9 -16.64 -12.62 -23.17
N PRO A 10 -16.22 -12.51 -24.45
CA PRO A 10 -15.57 -13.63 -25.14
C PRO A 10 -14.34 -14.05 -24.35
N ALA A 11 -14.19 -15.36 -24.11
CA ALA A 11 -13.07 -15.91 -23.34
C ALA A 11 -11.74 -15.31 -23.82
N SER A 12 -10.92 -14.82 -22.89
CA SER A 12 -9.62 -14.22 -23.20
C SER A 12 -8.81 -15.06 -24.16
N LEU A 13 -8.14 -14.40 -25.11
CA LEU A 13 -7.20 -15.05 -26.03
C LEU A 13 -6.08 -15.74 -25.23
N ARG A 14 -5.69 -15.19 -24.07
CA ARG A 14 -4.71 -15.80 -23.16
C ARG A 14 -5.23 -17.09 -22.54
N TYR A 15 -6.47 -17.11 -22.08
CA TYR A 15 -7.07 -18.33 -21.52
C TYR A 15 -7.25 -19.41 -22.58
N LEU A 16 -7.70 -19.03 -23.78
CA LEU A 16 -7.79 -19.96 -24.92
C LEU A 16 -6.42 -20.54 -25.29
N ASN A 17 -5.37 -19.72 -25.32
CA ASN A 17 -4.01 -20.17 -25.58
C ASN A 17 -3.48 -21.10 -24.49
N LEU A 18 -3.81 -20.84 -23.21
CA LEU A 18 -3.49 -21.73 -22.11
C LEU A 18 -4.14 -23.10 -22.30
N LYS A 19 -5.47 -23.15 -22.51
CA LYS A 19 -6.20 -24.40 -22.77
C LYS A 19 -5.60 -25.17 -23.94
N LYS A 20 -5.38 -24.47 -25.07
CA LYS A 20 -4.81 -25.08 -26.28
C LYS A 20 -3.42 -25.67 -26.02
N SER A 21 -2.56 -24.94 -25.32
CA SER A 21 -1.19 -25.40 -25.01
C SER A 21 -1.22 -26.61 -24.07
N PHE A 22 -2.12 -26.59 -23.08
CA PHE A 22 -2.33 -27.72 -22.18
C PHE A 22 -2.78 -28.98 -22.95
N HIS A 23 -3.85 -28.90 -23.73
CA HIS A 23 -4.35 -30.05 -24.52
C HIS A 23 -3.27 -30.58 -25.48
N LEU A 24 -2.50 -29.69 -26.10
CA LEU A 24 -1.40 -30.11 -26.98
C LEU A 24 -0.32 -30.88 -26.21
N GLY A 25 0.06 -30.39 -25.02
CA GLY A 25 1.03 -31.06 -24.15
C GLY A 25 0.51 -32.41 -23.64
N ALA A 26 -0.70 -32.44 -23.09
CA ALA A 26 -1.34 -33.64 -22.57
C ALA A 26 -1.48 -34.72 -23.65
N ARG A 27 -1.99 -34.34 -24.84
CA ARG A 27 -2.07 -35.24 -25.98
C ARG A 27 -0.70 -35.76 -26.40
N SER A 28 0.30 -34.89 -26.52
CA SER A 28 1.64 -35.31 -26.94
C SER A 28 2.26 -36.33 -26.00
N LEU A 29 2.08 -36.17 -24.68
CA LEU A 29 2.58 -37.10 -23.68
C LEU A 29 1.83 -38.44 -23.72
N LEU A 30 0.49 -38.38 -23.86
CA LEU A 30 -0.37 -39.56 -23.79
C LEU A 30 -0.39 -40.36 -25.09
N THR A 31 -0.01 -39.78 -26.23
CA THR A 31 0.11 -40.49 -27.51
C THR A 31 1.56 -40.80 -27.90
N ALA A 32 2.50 -40.73 -26.96
CA ALA A 32 3.93 -40.85 -27.26
C ALA A 32 4.41 -42.28 -27.54
N PHE A 33 3.64 -43.31 -27.20
CA PHE A 33 4.05 -44.71 -27.34
C PHE A 33 3.29 -45.41 -28.45
N SER A 34 4.01 -46.22 -29.24
CA SER A 34 3.45 -47.01 -30.32
C SER A 34 3.26 -48.47 -29.92
N LYS A 35 2.66 -49.26 -30.82
CA LYS A 35 2.58 -50.71 -30.63
C LYS A 35 3.97 -51.35 -30.70
N GLU A 36 4.85 -50.86 -31.58
CA GLU A 36 6.22 -51.34 -31.70
C GLU A 36 7.01 -51.14 -30.39
N ASP A 37 6.75 -50.06 -29.64
CA ASP A 37 7.36 -49.83 -28.33
C ASP A 37 6.97 -50.92 -27.33
N VAL A 38 5.72 -51.36 -27.34
CA VAL A 38 5.23 -52.47 -26.50
C VAL A 38 5.85 -53.79 -26.95
N ASP A 39 5.90 -54.04 -28.26
CA ASP A 39 6.52 -55.26 -28.80
C ASP A 39 8.01 -55.37 -28.44
N LYS A 40 8.72 -54.23 -28.47
CA LYS A 40 10.13 -54.15 -28.08
C LYS A 40 10.33 -54.29 -26.56
N ALA A 41 9.51 -53.61 -25.75
CA ALA A 41 9.62 -53.63 -24.30
C ALA A 41 9.26 -55.00 -23.69
N PHE A 42 8.34 -55.73 -24.32
CA PHE A 42 7.83 -57.01 -23.86
C PHE A 42 8.15 -58.14 -24.85
N SER A 43 9.38 -58.18 -25.38
CA SER A 43 9.80 -59.14 -26.41
C SER A 43 9.72 -60.62 -25.98
N THR A 44 9.68 -60.90 -24.68
CA THR A 44 9.54 -62.25 -24.12
C THR A 44 8.09 -62.75 -24.12
N PHE A 45 7.11 -61.87 -24.32
CA PHE A 45 5.69 -62.22 -24.32
C PHE A 45 5.28 -62.73 -25.69
N SER A 46 4.27 -63.59 -25.74
CA SER A 46 3.67 -64.02 -27.00
C SER A 46 2.92 -62.88 -27.69
N ASP A 47 2.69 -63.01 -29.01
CA ASP A 47 1.99 -61.99 -29.78
C ASP A 47 0.58 -61.70 -29.22
N ALA A 48 -0.11 -62.73 -28.74
CA ALA A 48 -1.44 -62.58 -28.14
C ALA A 48 -1.41 -61.80 -26.81
N GLU A 49 -0.38 -61.99 -25.99
CA GLU A 49 -0.18 -61.27 -24.73
C GLU A 49 0.17 -59.81 -25.00
N ARG A 50 1.08 -59.53 -25.93
CA ARG A 50 1.48 -58.16 -26.30
C ARG A 50 0.31 -57.38 -26.89
N GLU A 51 -0.50 -58.02 -27.73
CA GLU A 51 -1.72 -57.42 -28.27
C GLU A 51 -2.75 -57.10 -27.17
N ARG A 52 -2.95 -58.01 -26.21
CA ARG A 52 -3.86 -57.78 -25.08
C ARG A 52 -3.36 -56.64 -24.18
N LEU A 53 -2.05 -56.59 -23.95
CA LEU A 53 -1.39 -55.55 -23.18
C LEU A 53 -1.50 -54.19 -23.86
N TYR A 54 -1.24 -54.11 -25.18
CA TYR A 54 -1.40 -52.88 -25.95
C TYR A 54 -2.83 -52.35 -25.88
N ARG A 55 -3.85 -53.21 -26.06
CA ARG A 55 -5.25 -52.81 -25.89
C ARG A 55 -5.55 -52.26 -24.49
N MET A 56 -5.03 -52.90 -23.45
CA MET A 56 -5.19 -52.43 -22.06
C MET A 56 -4.52 -51.06 -21.87
N PHE A 57 -3.30 -50.86 -22.37
CA PHE A 57 -2.60 -49.58 -22.32
C PHE A 57 -3.39 -48.47 -22.99
N VAL A 58 -3.93 -48.70 -24.19
CA VAL A 58 -4.76 -47.72 -24.90
C VAL A 58 -5.99 -47.32 -24.07
N GLN A 59 -6.63 -48.29 -23.38
CA GLN A 59 -7.77 -48.00 -22.50
C GLN A 59 -7.37 -47.18 -21.27
N VAL A 60 -6.25 -47.52 -20.63
CA VAL A 60 -5.71 -46.78 -19.48
C VAL A 60 -5.39 -45.34 -19.89
N VAL A 61 -4.71 -45.17 -21.01
CA VAL A 61 -4.29 -43.86 -21.53
C VAL A 61 -5.49 -43.01 -21.88
N LYS A 62 -6.53 -43.59 -22.50
CA LYS A 62 -7.78 -42.88 -22.77
C LYS A 62 -8.44 -42.39 -21.48
N SER A 63 -8.59 -43.27 -20.49
CA SER A 63 -9.20 -42.92 -19.20
C SER A 63 -8.39 -41.86 -18.46
N LEU A 64 -7.05 -41.96 -18.53
CA LEU A 64 -6.15 -40.97 -17.95
C LEU A 64 -6.25 -39.60 -18.66
N HIS A 65 -6.41 -39.60 -19.99
CA HIS A 65 -6.63 -38.37 -20.76
C HIS A 65 -7.88 -37.63 -20.29
N GLU A 66 -9.01 -38.35 -20.21
CA GLU A 66 -10.29 -37.82 -19.75
C GLU A 66 -10.17 -37.26 -18.32
N ASN A 67 -9.59 -38.03 -17.39
CA ASN A 67 -9.40 -37.59 -16.00
C ASN A 67 -8.52 -36.34 -15.89
N ILE A 68 -7.43 -36.25 -16.67
CA ILE A 68 -6.52 -35.09 -16.63
C ILE A 68 -7.21 -33.84 -17.18
N GLU A 69 -8.01 -33.96 -18.24
CA GLU A 69 -8.77 -32.84 -18.80
C GLU A 69 -9.84 -32.34 -17.84
N GLU A 70 -10.56 -33.24 -17.17
CA GLU A 70 -11.54 -32.90 -16.13
C GLU A 70 -10.89 -32.19 -14.93
N GLU A 71 -9.77 -32.72 -14.42
CA GLU A 71 -9.06 -32.13 -13.29
C GLU A 71 -8.50 -30.73 -13.64
N PHE A 72 -7.95 -30.57 -14.85
CA PHE A 72 -7.49 -29.28 -15.32
C PHE A 72 -8.62 -28.25 -15.38
N GLU A 73 -9.78 -28.63 -15.91
CA GLU A 73 -10.94 -27.74 -15.97
C GLU A 73 -11.43 -27.37 -14.55
N SER A 74 -11.49 -28.35 -13.65
CA SER A 74 -11.86 -28.14 -12.25
C SER A 74 -10.93 -27.13 -11.56
N ILE A 75 -9.61 -27.29 -11.72
CA ILE A 75 -8.61 -26.37 -11.17
C ILE A 75 -8.76 -24.97 -11.78
N CYS A 76 -8.95 -24.86 -13.10
CA CYS A 76 -9.16 -23.57 -13.75
C CYS A 76 -10.39 -22.83 -13.22
N GLN A 77 -11.48 -23.56 -12.95
CA GLN A 77 -12.71 -23.01 -12.37
C GLN A 77 -12.50 -22.61 -10.90
N GLU A 78 -11.93 -23.49 -10.07
CA GLU A 78 -11.68 -23.24 -8.65
C GLU A 78 -10.79 -22.01 -8.45
N THR A 79 -9.72 -21.91 -9.23
CA THR A 79 -8.74 -20.82 -9.14
C THR A 79 -9.14 -19.57 -9.93
N GLN A 80 -10.28 -19.61 -10.64
CA GLN A 80 -10.77 -18.50 -11.48
C GLN A 80 -9.72 -18.00 -12.49
N VAL A 81 -8.94 -18.91 -13.07
CA VAL A 81 -7.84 -18.57 -14.00
C VAL A 81 -8.34 -17.78 -15.21
N GLU A 82 -9.52 -18.12 -15.74
CA GLU A 82 -10.16 -17.38 -16.84
C GLU A 82 -10.34 -15.91 -16.48
N VAL A 83 -10.97 -15.62 -15.33
CA VAL A 83 -11.22 -14.25 -14.84
C VAL A 83 -9.91 -13.48 -14.62
N VAL A 84 -8.87 -14.13 -14.11
CA VAL A 84 -7.58 -13.49 -13.88
C VAL A 84 -6.89 -13.16 -15.21
N LEU A 85 -6.92 -14.08 -16.17
CA LEU A 85 -6.32 -13.88 -17.48
C LEU A 85 -7.08 -12.84 -18.32
N ASP A 86 -8.41 -12.79 -18.22
CA ASP A 86 -9.26 -11.75 -18.81
C ASP A 86 -8.84 -10.36 -18.28
N LYS A 87 -8.70 -10.21 -16.95
CA LYS A 87 -8.26 -8.96 -16.34
C LYS A 87 -6.86 -8.56 -16.79
N ILE A 88 -5.93 -9.51 -16.91
CA ILE A 88 -4.58 -9.23 -17.40
C ILE A 88 -4.63 -8.78 -18.86
N GLU A 89 -5.45 -9.41 -19.70
CA GLU A 89 -5.63 -9.00 -21.08
C GLU A 89 -6.19 -7.59 -21.19
N GLN A 90 -7.23 -7.27 -20.41
CA GLN A 90 -7.77 -5.92 -20.31
C GLN A 90 -6.71 -4.88 -19.89
N ILE A 91 -5.95 -5.15 -18.82
CA ILE A 91 -4.90 -4.24 -18.35
C ILE A 91 -3.82 -4.02 -19.42
N VAL A 92 -3.45 -5.07 -20.15
CA VAL A 92 -2.46 -4.97 -21.23
C VAL A 92 -3.00 -4.16 -22.40
N GLU A 93 -4.26 -4.37 -22.77
CA GLU A 93 -4.92 -3.58 -23.82
C GLU A 93 -5.01 -2.10 -23.41
N GLU A 94 -5.49 -1.80 -22.20
CA GLU A 94 -5.54 -0.45 -21.63
C GLU A 94 -4.16 0.22 -21.66
N GLN A 95 -3.11 -0.49 -21.22
CA GLN A 95 -1.73 0.03 -21.26
C GLN A 95 -1.19 0.23 -22.67
N SER A 96 -1.67 -0.53 -23.66
CA SER A 96 -1.24 -0.36 -25.05
C SER A 96 -1.91 0.83 -25.74
N LEU A 97 -3.10 1.21 -25.27
CA LEU A 97 -3.86 2.37 -25.76
C LEU A 97 -3.47 3.67 -25.07
N ASP A 98 -2.91 3.59 -23.86
CA ASP A 98 -2.35 4.74 -23.17
C ASP A 98 -0.99 5.13 -23.79
N ILE A 99 -1.05 5.98 -24.82
CA ILE A 99 0.12 6.49 -25.58
C ILE A 99 0.88 7.57 -24.78
N LEU A 100 0.35 8.02 -23.64
CA LEU A 100 1.13 8.88 -22.75
C LEU A 100 2.39 8.13 -22.35
N PRO A 101 3.58 8.78 -22.38
CA PRO A 101 4.78 8.13 -21.92
C PRO A 101 4.48 7.67 -20.51
N LYS A 102 4.55 6.35 -20.30
CA LYS A 102 4.65 5.76 -18.98
C LYS A 102 6.03 6.14 -18.47
N ASP A 103 6.18 7.43 -18.18
CA ASP A 103 7.29 7.90 -17.42
C ASP A 103 7.33 7.06 -16.15
N LYS A 104 8.53 6.93 -15.64
CA LYS A 104 8.92 6.15 -14.48
C LYS A 104 8.36 6.82 -13.21
N ASP A 105 7.05 7.10 -13.17
CA ASP A 105 6.46 8.22 -12.44
C ASP A 105 5.90 7.90 -11.07
N ASN A 106 6.04 6.65 -10.59
CA ASN A 106 5.69 6.41 -9.19
C ASN A 106 6.68 7.07 -8.21
N ILE A 107 7.93 7.31 -8.60
CA ILE A 107 8.93 7.94 -7.71
C ILE A 107 8.91 9.46 -7.83
N GLY A 108 8.71 9.99 -9.05
CA GLY A 108 8.62 11.43 -9.31
C GLY A 108 7.44 12.06 -8.57
N ASP A 109 6.25 11.50 -8.77
CA ASP A 109 5.02 11.99 -8.17
C ASP A 109 5.01 11.89 -6.65
N VAL A 110 5.55 10.79 -6.10
CA VAL A 110 5.69 10.62 -4.65
C VAL A 110 6.67 11.65 -4.07
N LYS A 111 7.79 11.92 -4.76
CA LYS A 111 8.75 12.93 -4.34
C LYS A 111 8.14 14.33 -4.36
N GLU A 112 7.37 14.68 -5.40
CA GLU A 112 6.71 15.97 -5.49
C GLU A 112 5.63 16.15 -4.42
N ARG A 113 4.80 15.12 -4.20
CA ARG A 113 3.76 15.12 -3.17
C ARG A 113 4.36 15.27 -1.77
N ILE A 114 5.44 14.56 -1.47
CA ILE A 114 6.16 14.69 -0.19
C ILE A 114 6.79 16.07 -0.07
N ALA A 115 7.38 16.61 -1.13
CA ALA A 115 7.97 17.95 -1.11
C ALA A 115 6.92 19.03 -0.85
N ARG A 116 5.73 18.90 -1.44
CA ARG A 116 4.60 19.82 -1.18
C ARG A 116 4.15 19.76 0.28
N LEU A 117 3.87 18.55 0.79
CA LEU A 117 3.46 18.37 2.19
C LEU A 117 4.48 18.91 3.18
N LYS A 118 5.78 18.69 2.94
CA LYS A 118 6.84 19.25 3.79
C LYS A 118 6.87 20.78 3.76
N ARG A 119 6.66 21.39 2.58
CA ARG A 119 6.63 22.85 2.44
C ARG A 119 5.44 23.46 3.17
N ASP A 120 4.25 22.85 3.03
CA ASP A 120 3.03 23.29 3.70
C ASP A 120 3.18 23.18 5.23
N GLU A 121 3.77 22.08 5.72
CA GLU A 121 4.05 21.89 7.15
C GLU A 121 5.07 22.89 7.69
N ILE A 122 6.16 23.15 6.96
CA ILE A 122 7.13 24.19 7.35
C ILE A 122 6.44 25.55 7.45
N GLN A 123 5.62 25.91 6.46
CA GLN A 123 4.91 27.18 6.47
C GLN A 123 3.93 27.28 7.65
N TYR A 124 3.21 26.20 7.95
CA TYR A 124 2.33 26.13 9.11
C TYR A 124 3.10 26.33 10.41
N LEU A 125 4.18 25.57 10.63
CA LEU A 125 4.99 25.64 11.85
C LEU A 125 5.66 27.01 12.01
N THR A 126 6.15 27.62 10.93
CA THR A 126 6.68 29.00 10.96
C THR A 126 5.60 29.97 11.45
N SER A 127 4.38 29.89 10.93
CA SER A 127 3.28 30.78 11.35
C SER A 127 2.89 30.59 12.83
N VAL A 128 2.97 29.37 13.34
CA VAL A 128 2.70 29.07 14.75
C VAL A 128 3.82 29.63 15.63
N LEU A 129 5.08 29.49 15.20
CA LEU A 129 6.24 30.00 15.91
C LEU A 129 6.20 31.53 16.02
N GLU A 130 5.91 32.24 14.92
CA GLU A 130 5.78 33.70 14.90
C GLU A 130 4.70 34.19 15.88
N LYS A 131 3.53 33.52 15.91
CA LYS A 131 2.46 33.85 16.86
C LYS A 131 2.89 33.65 18.32
N ALA A 132 3.62 32.56 18.59
CA ALA A 132 4.13 32.27 19.93
C ALA A 132 5.20 33.29 20.37
N GLU A 133 6.07 33.72 19.44
CA GLU A 133 7.09 34.73 19.70
C GLU A 133 6.46 36.10 20.01
N GLU A 134 5.44 36.50 19.26
CA GLU A 134 4.70 37.74 19.52
C GLU A 134 4.03 37.73 20.90
N GLN A 135 3.38 36.61 21.26
CA GLN A 135 2.78 36.45 22.59
C GLN A 135 3.83 36.49 23.71
N ASN A 136 4.99 35.88 23.50
CA ASN A 136 6.10 35.93 24.45
C ASN A 136 6.64 37.36 24.61
N ASN A 137 6.77 38.11 23.52
CA ASN A 137 7.20 39.51 23.56
C ASN A 137 6.22 40.39 24.34
N VAL A 138 4.91 40.23 24.11
CA VAL A 138 3.86 40.93 24.87
C VAL A 138 3.94 40.58 26.36
N THR A 139 4.08 39.30 26.69
CA THR A 139 4.18 38.83 28.07
C THR A 139 5.43 39.36 28.76
N ARG A 140 6.58 39.35 28.08
CA ARG A 140 7.84 39.90 28.59
C ARG A 140 7.73 41.39 28.89
N LYS A 141 7.17 42.19 27.97
CA LYS A 141 6.92 43.63 28.17
C LYS A 141 6.03 43.88 29.40
N ARG A 142 4.99 43.05 29.60
CA ARG A 142 4.10 43.15 30.76
C ARG A 142 4.82 42.82 32.07
N ILE A 143 5.66 41.79 32.09
CA ILE A 143 6.46 41.43 33.26
C ILE A 143 7.41 42.57 33.64
N GLU A 144 8.06 43.19 32.65
CA GLU A 144 9.00 44.29 32.86
C GLU A 144 8.32 45.52 33.46
N SER A 145 7.18 45.95 32.89
CA SER A 145 6.38 47.05 33.43
C SER A 145 5.89 46.80 34.87
N LEU A 146 5.46 45.57 35.20
CA LEU A 146 5.07 45.21 36.56
C LEU A 146 6.26 45.25 37.53
N LYS A 147 7.45 44.86 37.06
CA LYS A 147 8.68 44.90 37.86
C LYS A 147 9.12 46.33 38.16
N GLU A 148 9.02 47.23 37.19
CA GLU A 148 9.28 48.67 37.37
C GLU A 148 8.31 49.28 38.38
N LYS A 149 7.01 49.04 38.23
CA LYS A 149 5.99 49.53 39.17
C LYS A 149 6.23 49.03 40.59
N LYS A 150 6.56 47.74 40.75
CA LYS A 150 6.89 47.17 42.06
C LYS A 150 8.09 47.88 42.71
N GLN A 151 9.15 48.17 41.95
CA GLN A 151 10.31 48.90 42.46
C GLN A 151 9.97 50.33 42.86
N GLU A 152 9.09 51.01 42.12
CA GLU A 152 8.61 52.34 42.45
C GLU A 152 7.79 52.34 43.75
N ASP A 153 6.85 51.40 43.88
CA ASP A 153 6.04 51.21 45.09
C ASP A 153 6.91 50.92 46.33
N GLU A 154 7.94 50.06 46.19
CA GLU A 154 8.92 49.75 47.25
C GLU A 154 9.75 50.99 47.65
N ARG A 155 10.17 51.81 46.68
CA ARG A 155 10.87 53.08 46.96
C ARG A 155 9.96 54.08 47.67
N ALA A 156 8.71 54.19 47.23
CA ALA A 156 7.72 55.08 47.85
C ALA A 156 7.42 54.67 49.29
N THR A 157 7.22 53.38 49.56
CA THR A 157 7.04 52.87 50.93
C THR A 157 8.26 53.11 51.80
N THR A 158 9.46 52.89 51.28
CA THR A 158 10.71 53.15 52.02
C THR A 158 10.84 54.64 52.39
N ALA A 159 10.55 55.54 51.45
CA ALA A 159 10.57 56.98 51.69
C ALA A 159 9.54 57.44 52.74
N VAL A 160 8.32 56.86 52.72
CA VAL A 160 7.30 57.12 53.74
C VAL A 160 7.77 56.65 55.12
N LEU A 161 8.38 55.45 55.20
CA LEU A 161 8.92 54.92 56.45
C LEU A 161 10.05 55.80 57.01
N GLU A 162 10.96 56.29 56.18
CA GLU A 162 12.02 57.22 56.62
C GLU A 162 11.44 58.56 57.12
N LYS A 163 10.40 59.08 56.46
CA LYS A 163 9.72 60.30 56.88
C LYS A 163 8.98 60.12 58.21
N MET A 164 8.35 58.97 58.43
CA MET A 164 7.75 58.63 59.73
C MET A 164 8.83 58.53 60.83
N ARG A 165 9.94 57.84 60.54
CA ARG A 165 11.05 57.68 61.49
C ARG A 165 11.64 59.02 61.92
N SER A 166 11.93 59.90 60.97
CA SER A 166 12.44 61.25 61.25
C SER A 166 11.44 62.13 62.03
N SER A 167 10.14 62.01 61.73
CA SER A 167 9.07 62.72 62.47
C SER A 167 8.93 62.23 63.92
N SER A 168 9.06 60.93 64.16
CA SER A 168 9.07 60.36 65.51
C SER A 168 10.31 60.77 66.32
N SER A 169 11.48 60.90 65.70
CA SER A 169 12.69 61.43 66.36
C SER A 169 12.63 62.92 66.67
N ASN A 170 11.89 63.72 65.89
CA ASN A 170 11.69 65.14 66.18
C ASN A 170 10.67 65.38 67.32
N CYS A 171 9.70 64.49 67.51
CA CYS A 171 8.73 64.60 68.62
C CYS A 171 9.38 64.33 70.00
N GLY A 172 10.46 63.55 70.05
CA GLY A 172 11.22 63.31 71.29
C GLY A 172 12.09 64.47 71.78
N ARG A 173 12.34 65.51 70.96
CA ARG A 173 13.18 66.66 71.35
C ARG A 173 12.43 67.78 72.07
N TYR A 174 11.11 67.73 72.15
CA TYR A 174 10.29 68.71 72.87
C TYR A 174 9.97 68.30 74.32
N LEU A 175 10.52 67.19 74.81
CA LEU A 175 10.25 66.65 76.16
C LEU A 175 11.50 66.46 77.04
N THR A 176 12.61 67.12 76.74
CA THR A 176 13.72 67.28 77.69
C THR A 176 14.07 68.75 77.83
N ARG A 177 13.51 69.37 78.86
CA ARG A 177 14.07 70.53 79.52
C ARG A 177 14.08 70.27 81.01
#